data_AF-A0A699RKV0-F1
#
_entry.id   AF-A0A699RKV0-F1
#
_cell.length_a   1.000
_cell.length_b   1.000
_cell.length_c   1.000
_cell.angle_alpha   90.00
_cell.angle_beta   90.00
_cell.angle_gamma   90.00
#
_symmetry.space_group_name_H-M   'P 1'
#
loop_
_entity.id
_entity.type
_entity.pdbx_description
1 polymer ?
#
loop_
_entity_poly.entity_id
_entity_poly.type
_entity_poly.pdbx_seq_one_letter_code
_entity_poly.pdbx_strand_id
1 'polypeptide(L)' 'KELNLRQQRWIELLSDYDCEIRYHLRKANVVADALSRKERNKPLRVRALMMTVYNDLPKQIRKAQKEAMK' A
#
# COMPACT_ATOMS: atom_id res chain seq x y z
N LYS A 1 29.82 -7.53 17.59
CA LYS A 1 29.08 -7.30 16.34
C LYS A 1 28.07 -6.20 16.62
N GLU A 2 28.19 -5.04 16.00
CA GLU A 2 27.32 -3.89 16.29
C GLU A 2 25.99 -4.02 15.53
N LEU A 3 24.89 -3.57 16.15
CA LEU A 3 23.57 -3.56 15.53
C LEU A 3 23.45 -2.39 14.57
N ASN A 4 22.75 -2.58 13.46
CA ASN A 4 22.45 -1.47 12.57
C ASN A 4 21.39 -0.53 13.20
N LEU A 5 21.33 0.72 12.72
CA LEU A 5 20.38 1.73 13.22
C LEU A 5 18.92 1.28 13.20
N ARG A 6 18.54 0.44 12.24
CA ARG A 6 17.18 -0.11 12.17
C ARG A 6 16.93 -1.08 13.32
N GLN A 7 17.86 -2.00 13.58
CA GLN A 7 17.79 -2.98 14.66
C GLN A 7 17.73 -2.30 16.03
N GLN A 8 18.52 -1.24 16.24
CA GLN A 8 18.47 -0.46 17.49
C GLN A 8 17.07 0.13 17.74
N ARG A 9 16.47 0.76 16.72
CA ARG A 9 15.10 1.30 16.81
C ARG A 9 14.05 0.22 17.09
N TRP A 10 14.22 -0.99 16.54
CA TRP A 10 13.31 -2.11 16.83
C TRP A 10 13.44 -2.60 18.26
N ILE A 11 14.65 -2.63 18.83
CA ILE A 11 14.86 -3.04 20.23
C ILE A 11 14.27 -2.02 21.19
N GLU A 12 14.47 -0.72 20.92
CA GLU A 12 13.87 0.36 21.70
C GLU A 12 12.33 0.21 21.72
N LEU A 13 11.71 0.03 20.55
CA LEU A 13 10.27 -0.21 20.46
C LEU A 13 9.81 -1.45 21.21
N LEU A 14 10.57 -2.55 21.14
CA LEU A 14 10.21 -3.79 21.82
C LEU A 14 10.33 -3.66 23.34
N SER A 15 11.22 -2.81 23.85
CA SER A 15 11.37 -2.59 25.30
C SER A 15 10.15 -1.98 25.97
N ASP A 16 9.29 -1.31 25.20
CA ASP A 16 8.01 -0.77 25.69
C ASP A 16 6.94 -1.85 25.91
N TYR A 17 7.18 -3.08 25.44
CA TYR A 17 6.27 -4.21 25.56
C TYR A 17 6.94 -5.33 26.37
N ASP A 18 6.17 -5.97 27.25
CA ASP A 18 6.63 -7.20 27.91
C ASP A 18 6.63 -8.37 26.91
N CYS A 19 7.66 -8.42 26.08
CA CYS A 19 7.78 -9.36 24.97
C CYS A 19 9.11 -10.13 25.04
N GLU A 20 9.02 -11.45 24.90
CA GLU A 20 10.18 -12.34 24.90
C GLU A 20 10.46 -12.83 23.47
N ILE A 21 11.69 -12.61 22.98
CA ILE A 21 12.09 -13.06 21.65
C ILE A 21 12.43 -14.56 21.70
N ARG A 22 11.44 -15.41 21.40
CA ARG A 22 11.62 -16.87 21.33
C ARG A 22 11.88 -17.31 19.89
N TYR A 23 13.03 -17.95 19.67
CA TYR A 23 13.33 -18.55 18.37
C TYR A 23 12.70 -19.94 18.26
N HIS A 24 11.88 -20.14 17.24
CA HIS A 24 11.24 -21.43 16.97
C HIS A 24 11.68 -21.96 15.60
N LEU A 25 12.18 -23.19 15.60
CA LEU A 25 12.67 -23.83 14.38
C LEU A 25 11.49 -24.11 13.42
N ARG A 26 11.57 -23.56 12.20
CA ARG A 26 10.81 -23.78 10.95
C ARG A 26 9.27 -23.94 11.01
N LYS A 27 8.73 -24.79 11.90
CA LYS A 27 7.30 -25.15 11.99
C LYS A 27 6.42 -24.00 12.52
N ALA A 28 6.95 -23.15 13.41
CA ALA A 28 6.23 -21.97 13.91
C ALA A 28 6.13 -20.85 12.87
N ASN A 29 7.06 -20.79 11.92
CA ASN A 29 7.06 -19.75 10.87
C ASN A 29 6.04 -20.04 9.76
N VAL A 30 5.47 -21.25 9.70
CA VAL A 30 4.50 -21.64 8.67
C VAL A 30 3.25 -20.76 8.73
N VAL A 31 2.76 -20.46 9.94
CA VAL A 31 1.58 -19.61 10.12
C VAL A 31 1.88 -18.17 9.73
N ALA A 32 3.01 -17.62 10.19
CA ALA A 32 3.42 -16.26 9.86
C ALA A 32 3.67 -16.10 8.34
N ASP A 33 4.32 -17.07 7.70
CA ASP A 33 4.58 -17.07 6.26
C ASP A 33 3.28 -17.20 5.45
N ALA A 34 2.36 -18.09 5.85
CA ALA A 34 1.05 -18.21 5.24
C ALA A 34 0.21 -16.92 5.35
N LEU A 35 0.26 -16.25 6.50
CA LEU A 35 -0.44 -14.97 6.71
C LEU A 35 0.23 -13.81 5.95
N SER A 36 1.56 -13.77 5.88
CA SER A 36 2.31 -12.74 5.14
C SER A 36 2.03 -12.81 3.63
N ARG A 37 1.89 -14.03 3.10
CA ARG A 37 1.57 -14.27 1.69
C ARG A 37 0.10 -14.01 1.34
N LYS A 38 -0.77 -13.79 2.33
CA LYS A 38 -2.16 -13.43 2.07
C LYS A 38 -2.18 -12.04 1.44
N GLU A 39 -2.33 -12.00 0.12
CA GLU A 39 -2.43 -10.77 -0.63
C GLU A 39 -3.56 -9.93 -0.03
N ARG A 40 -3.26 -8.71 0.45
CA ARG A 40 -4.29 -7.68 0.58
C ARG A 40 -4.79 -7.49 -0.84
N ASN A 41 -5.89 -8.15 -1.20
CA ASN A 41 -6.53 -8.06 -2.52
C ASN A 41 -6.31 -6.65 -3.03
N LYS A 42 -5.39 -6.46 -3.99
CA LYS A 42 -5.16 -5.13 -4.54
C LYS A 42 -6.53 -4.70 -5.03
N PRO A 43 -7.10 -3.58 -4.55
CA PRO A 43 -8.40 -3.17 -5.02
C PRO A 43 -8.27 -3.07 -6.54
N LEU A 44 -9.08 -3.87 -7.25
CA LEU A 44 -9.15 -3.82 -8.70
C LEU A 44 -9.43 -2.36 -9.03
N ARG A 45 -8.43 -1.64 -9.52
CA ARG A 45 -8.59 -0.24 -9.92
C ARG A 45 -9.46 -0.25 -11.17
N VAL A 46 -10.77 -0.17 -11.00
CA VAL A 46 -11.74 -0.11 -12.10
C VAL A 46 -11.51 1.21 -12.83
N ARG A 47 -10.71 1.17 -13.92
CA ARG A 47 -10.39 2.33 -14.78
C ARG A 47 -11.55 2.79 -15.67
N ALA A 48 -12.73 2.19 -15.55
CA ALA A 48 -13.88 2.47 -16.41
C ALA A 48 -14.32 3.95 -16.33
N LEU A 49 -14.46 4.50 -15.12
CA LEU A 49 -14.81 5.91 -14.89
C LEU A 49 -13.73 6.89 -15.38
N MET A 50 -12.45 6.51 -15.32
CA MET A 50 -11.36 7.37 -15.79
C MET A 50 -11.34 7.48 -17.32
N MET A 51 -11.75 6.43 -18.04
CA MET A 51 -11.86 6.47 -19.51
C MET A 51 -13.11 7.21 -19.99
N THR A 52 -14.23 7.13 -19.28
CA THR A 52 -15.46 7.84 -19.68
C THR A 52 -15.39 9.33 -19.37
N VAL A 53 -14.92 9.72 -18.19
CA VAL A 53 -14.93 11.12 -17.75
C VAL A 53 -13.79 11.94 -18.39
N TYR A 54 -12.58 11.38 -18.50
CA TYR A 54 -11.42 12.16 -18.98
C TYR A 54 -11.43 12.41 -20.50
N ASN A 55 -12.06 11.55 -21.31
CA ASN A 55 -12.06 11.71 -22.76
C ASN A 55 -13.14 12.68 -23.27
N ASP A 56 -14.25 12.82 -22.56
CA ASP A 56 -15.36 13.68 -22.98
C ASP A 56 -15.20 15.11 -22.45
N LEU A 57 -14.62 15.27 -21.26
CA LEU A 57 -14.45 16.58 -20.62
C LEU A 57 -13.62 17.59 -21.45
N PRO A 58 -12.46 17.24 -22.07
CA PRO A 58 -11.72 18.17 -22.91
C PRO A 58 -12.48 18.59 -24.17
N LYS A 59 -13.36 17.73 -24.69
CA LYS A 59 -14.20 18.03 -25.85
C LYS A 59 -15.30 19.02 -25.48
N GLN A 60 -15.95 18.81 -24.33
CA GLN A 60 -16.97 19.73 -23.82
C GLN A 60 -16.38 21.12 -23.51
N ILE A 61 -15.18 21.17 -22.89
CA ILE A 61 -14.50 22.45 -22.59
C ILE A 61 -14.22 23.24 -23.88
N ARG A 62 -13.68 22.60 -24.92
CA ARG A 62 -13.41 23.28 -26.20
C ARG A 62 -14.69 23.78 -26.87
N LYS A 63 -15.79 23.03 -26.75
CA LYS A 63 -17.09 23.45 -27.32
C LYS A 63 -17.61 24.70 -26.61
N ALA A 64 -17.62 24.69 -25.28
CA ALA A 64 -18.05 25.84 -24.47
C ALA A 64 -17.20 27.09 -24.73
N GLN A 65 -15.88 26.94 -24.89
CA GLN A 65 -14.99 28.06 -25.24
C GLN A 65 -15.32 28.68 -26.61
N LYS A 66 -15.64 27.86 -27.61
CA LYS A 66 -16.04 28.36 -28.94
C LYS A 66 -17.40 29.06 -28.93
N GLU A 67 -18.32 28.60 -28.09
CA GLU A 67 -19.64 29.24 -27.92
C GLU A 67 -19.53 30.57 -27.17
N ALA A 68 -18.62 30.70 -26.20
CA ALA A 68 -18.38 31.96 -25.49
C ALA A 68 -17.61 33.02 -26.32
N MET A 69 -16.91 32.59 -27.38
CA MET A 69 -16.23 33.50 -28.32
C MET A 69 -17.11 33.93 -29.51
N LYS A 70 -18.33 33.39 -29.61
CA LYS A 70 -19.37 33.87 -30.53
C LYS A 70 -20.16 34.98 -29.87
#